data_AF-A0A117LK26-F1
#
_entry.id   AF-A0A117LK26-F1
#
_cell.length_a   1.000
_cell.length_b   1.000
_cell.length_c   1.000
_cell.angle_alpha   90.00
_cell.angle_beta   90.00
_cell.angle_gamma   90.00
#
_symmetry.space_group_name_H-M   'P 1'
#
loop_
_entity.id
_entity.type
_entity.pdbx_description
1 polymer ?
#
loop_
_entity_poly.entity_id
_entity_poly.type
_entity_poly.pdbx_seq_one_letter_code
_entity_poly.pdbx_strand_id
1 'polypeptide(L)' 'MQDVRNIQGKLVCRIDEKAGIVEIVHKSCKTLIHFRPDGTAEVTNTEAA' A
#
# COMPACT_ATOMS: atom_id res chain seq x y z
N MET A 1 7.77 3.14 -5.93
CA MET A 1 6.94 3.40 -4.74
C MET A 1 7.63 4.37 -3.81
N GLN A 2 6.88 5.29 -3.21
CA GLN A 2 7.31 6.25 -2.20
C GLN A 2 6.94 5.77 -0.80
N ASP A 3 7.88 5.85 0.14
CA ASP A 3 7.63 5.53 1.55
C ASP A 3 6.73 6.57 2.20
N VAL A 4 5.69 6.12 2.90
CA VAL A 4 4.87 6.95 3.79
C VAL A 4 5.18 6.58 5.22
N ARG A 5 5.58 7.59 6.00
CA ARG A 5 5.99 7.43 7.39
C ARG A 5 5.06 8.21 8.31
N ASN A 6 4.81 7.68 9.50
CA ASN A 6 4.05 8.39 10.52
C ASN A 6 4.89 9.51 11.17
N ILE A 7 4.31 10.26 12.11
CA ILE A 7 5.00 11.35 12.82
C ILE A 7 6.24 10.90 13.63
N GLN A 8 6.35 9.61 13.92
CA GLN A 8 7.50 9.01 14.59
C GLN A 8 8.56 8.47 13.59
N GLY A 9 8.39 8.70 12.29
CA GLY A 9 9.30 8.23 11.24
C GLY A 9 9.17 6.75 10.88
N LYS A 10 8.23 6.02 11.48
CA LYS A 10 7.98 4.60 11.20
C LYS A 10 7.28 4.44 9.86
N LEU A 11 7.75 3.51 9.03
CA LEU A 11 7.10 3.13 7.77
C LEU A 11 5.70 2.58 8.04
N VAL A 12 4.70 3.17 7.39
CA VAL A 12 3.29 2.75 7.47
C VAL A 12 2.90 2.00 6.20
N CYS A 13 3.17 2.58 5.05
CA CYS A 13 2.86 2.01 3.74
C CYS A 13 3.81 2.59 2.68
N ARG A 14 3.72 2.04 1.47
CA ARG A 14 4.35 2.61 0.29
C ARG A 14 3.29 2.92 -0.76
N ILE A 15 3.47 3.99 -1.51
CA ILE A 15 2.52 4.42 -2.53
C ILE A 15 3.19 4.44 -3.89
N ASP A 16 2.53 3.87 -4.90
CA ASP A 16 2.81 4.15 -6.30
C ASP A 16 1.73 5.08 -6.84
N GLU A 17 2.00 6.38 -6.86
CA GLU A 17 1.03 7.38 -7.31
C GLU A 17 0.67 7.22 -8.80
N LYS A 18 1.62 6.75 -9.62
CA LYS A 18 1.38 6.56 -11.06
C LYS A 18 0.47 5.36 -11.31
N ALA A 19 0.63 4.31 -10.53
CA ALA A 19 -0.21 3.11 -10.62
C ALA A 19 -1.48 3.19 -9.76
N GLY A 20 -1.62 4.20 -8.89
CA GLY A 20 -2.74 4.28 -7.94
C GLY A 20 -2.71 3.16 -6.89
N ILE A 21 -1.52 2.68 -6.49
CA ILE A 21 -1.36 1.53 -5.59
C ILE A 21 -0.86 1.97 -4.22
N VAL A 22 -1.46 1.44 -3.16
CA VAL A 22 -0.95 1.50 -1.79
C VAL A 22 -0.57 0.09 -1.32
N GLU A 23 0.69 -0.08 -0.94
CA GLU A 23 1.22 -1.30 -0.33
C GLU A 23 1.33 -1.13 1.18
N ILE A 24 0.69 -2.02 1.92
CA ILE A 24 0.78 -2.10 3.38
C ILE A 24 1.40 -3.45 3.72
N VAL A 25 2.53 -3.44 4.44
CA VAL A 25 3.15 -4.65 4.98
C VAL A 25 3.07 -4.63 6.49
N HIS A 26 2.39 -5.62 7.07
CA HIS A 26 2.22 -5.73 8.52
C HIS A 26 2.20 -7.20 8.93
N LYS A 27 3.05 -7.57 9.90
CA LYS A 27 3.16 -8.93 10.45
C LYS A 27 3.31 -10.02 9.36
N SER A 28 4.21 -9.79 8.40
CA SER A 28 4.42 -10.69 7.25
C SER A 28 3.22 -10.88 6.33
N CYS A 29 2.18 -10.06 6.45
CA CYS A 29 1.11 -9.94 5.47
C CYS A 29 1.34 -8.70 4.63
N LYS A 30 1.11 -8.81 3.32
CA LYS A 30 1.10 -7.71 2.37
C LYS A 30 -0.31 -7.49 1.85
N THR A 31 -0.80 -6.27 1.98
CA THR A 31 -2.06 -5.82 1.39
C THR A 31 -1.75 -4.80 0.30
N LEU A 32 -2.24 -5.04 -0.91
CA LEU A 32 -2.22 -4.08 -2.01
C LEU A 32 -3.63 -3.52 -2.20
N ILE A 33 -3.74 -2.19 -2.19
CA ILE A 33 -4.97 -1.47 -2.51
C ILE A 33 -4.73 -0.74 -3.82
N HIS A 34 -5.50 -1.05 -4.86
CA HIS A 34 -5.39 -0.41 -6.17
C HIS A 34 -6.62 0.46 -6.42
N PHE A 35 -6.41 1.77 -6.43
CA PHE A 35 -7.42 2.77 -6.75
C PHE A 35 -7.54 2.90 -8.28
N ARG A 36 -8.72 2.54 -8.79
CA ARG A 36 -9.04 2.59 -10.22
C ARG A 36 -9.54 3.98 -10.60
N PRO A 37 -9.39 4.41 -11.87
CA PRO A 37 -9.92 5.70 -12.34
C PRO A 37 -11.44 5.87 -12.21
N ASP A 38 -12.18 4.76 -12.10
CA ASP A 38 -13.63 4.75 -11.87
C ASP A 38 -14.04 5.04 -10.42
N GLY A 39 -13.06 5.31 -9.54
CA GLY A 39 -13.26 5.59 -8.13
C GLY A 39 -13.40 4.34 -7.24
N THR A 40 -13.32 3.14 -7.82
CA THR A 40 -13.33 1.89 -7.05
C THR A 40 -11.95 1.53 -6.51
N ALA A 41 -11.92 0.69 -5.48
CA ALA A 41 -10.69 0.14 -4.92
C ALA A 41 -10.73 -1.39 -4.98
N GLU A 42 -9.69 -1.98 -5.55
CA GLU A 42 -9.44 -3.42 -5.51
C GLU A 42 -8.44 -3.73 -4.39
N VAL A 43 -8.72 -4.78 -3.59
CA VAL A 43 -7.89 -5.16 -2.45
C VAL A 43 -7.37 -6.59 -2.63
N THR A 44 -6.06 -6.77 -2.57
CA THR A 44 -5.41 -8.09 -2.63
C THR A 44 -4.55 -8.31 -1.39
N ASN A 45 -4.66 -9.48 -0.76
CA ASN A 45 -3.86 -9.86 0.40
C ASN A 45 -2.98 -11.05 0.04
N THR A 46 -1.68 -10.96 0.35
CA THR A 46 -0.72 -12.05 0.20
C THR A 46 0.16 -12.14 1.43
N GLU A 47 0.91 -13.23 1.57
CA GLU A 47 2.05 -13.25 2.47
C GLU A 47 3.14 -12.31 1.92
N ALA A 48 3.88 -11.66 2.81
CA ALA A 48 5.04 -10.85 2.49
C ALA A 48 6.27 -11.76 2.49
N ALA A 49 7.00 -11.77 1.38
CA ALA A 49 8.27 -12.49 1.23
C ALA A 49 9.43 -11.76 1.92
#